data_AF-A0A1M6I8B6-F1
#
_entry.id   AF-A0A1M6I8B6-F1
#
_cell.length_a   1.000
_cell.length_b   1.000
_cell.length_c   1.000
_cell.angle_alpha   90.00
_cell.angle_beta   90.00
_cell.angle_gamma   90.00
#
_symmetry.space_group_name_H-M   'P 1'
#
loop_
_entity.id
_entity.type
_entity.pdbx_description
1 polymer ?
#
loop_
_entity_poly.entity_id
_entity_poly.type
_entity_poly.pdbx_seq_one_letter_code
_entity_poly.pdbx_strand_id
1 'polypeptide(L)' 'MRLLTNNQANEQRFECLRFMSEIRELFYDCSCDICLLRDMSEVDPERLSEILDKYSNLLGFKE' A
#
# COMPACT_ATOMS: atom_id res chain seq x y z
N MET A 1 -24.46 8.12 -1.99
CA MET A 1 -23.59 6.94 -2.18
C MET A 1 -23.71 6.48 -3.62
N ARG A 2 -22.64 6.54 -4.42
CA ARG A 2 -22.61 5.83 -5.71
C ARG A 2 -22.29 4.36 -5.43
N LEU A 3 -23.16 3.47 -5.88
CA LEU A 3 -22.87 2.03 -5.88
C LEU A 3 -21.88 1.75 -7.00
N LEU A 4 -20.73 1.17 -6.65
CA LEU A 4 -19.74 0.72 -7.62
C LEU A 4 -20.32 -0.49 -8.37
N THR A 5 -20.05 -0.57 -9.67
CA THR A 5 -20.27 -1.82 -10.40
C THR A 5 -19.34 -2.91 -9.87
N ASN A 6 -19.70 -4.19 -9.98
CA ASN A 6 -18.86 -5.31 -9.49
C ASN A 6 -17.41 -5.23 -10.02
N ASN A 7 -17.21 -4.74 -11.24
CA ASN A 7 -15.87 -4.57 -11.83
C ASN A 7 -15.08 -3.44 -11.15
N GLN A 8 -15.69 -2.27 -10.93
CA GLN A 8 -15.05 -1.15 -10.24
C GLN A 8 -14.75 -1.46 -8.77
N ALA A 9 -15.64 -2.19 -8.09
CA ALA A 9 -15.41 -2.64 -6.73
C ALA A 9 -14.22 -3.61 -6.64
N ASN A 10 -14.08 -4.50 -7.63
CA ASN A 10 -12.94 -5.41 -7.72
C ASN A 10 -11.63 -4.67 -8.02
N GLU A 11 -11.63 -3.70 -8.94
CA GLU A 11 -10.46 -2.89 -9.24
C GLU A 11 -9.95 -2.13 -8.01
N GLN A 12 -10.85 -1.48 -7.27
CA GLN A 12 -10.51 -0.79 -6.04
C GLN A 12 -9.98 -1.77 -4.97
N ARG A 13 -10.58 -2.96 -4.86
CA ARG A 13 -10.07 -4.02 -3.98
C ARG A 13 -8.65 -4.44 -4.36
N PHE A 14 -8.35 -4.61 -5.65
CA PHE A 14 -7.00 -4.95 -6.10
C PHE A 14 -6.00 -3.83 -5.84
N GLU A 15 -6.40 -2.56 -5.98
CA GLU A 15 -5.57 -1.42 -5.61
C GLU A 15 -5.24 -1.40 -4.12
N CYS A 16 -6.24 -1.62 -3.24
CA CYS A 16 -6.00 -1.75 -1.80
C CYS A 16 -5.01 -2.88 -1.47
N LEU A 17 -5.14 -4.04 -2.12
CA LEU A 17 -4.25 -5.16 -1.91
C LEU A 17 -2.81 -4.85 -2.37
N ARG A 18 -2.65 -4.15 -3.51
CA ARG A 18 -1.34 -3.70 -3.99
C ARG A 18 -0.69 -2.71 -3.03
N PHE A 19 -1.44 -1.69 -2.57
CA PHE A 19 -0.97 -0.74 -1.58
C PHE A 19 -0.49 -1.43 -0.29
N MET A 20 -1.32 -2.34 0.24
CA MET A 20 -0.98 -3.12 1.43
C MET A 20 0.28 -3.98 1.24
N SER A 21 0.49 -4.56 0.05
CA SER A 21 1.70 -5.32 -0.26
C SER A 21 2.94 -4.42 -0.25
N GLU A 22 2.88 -3.29 -0.93
CA GLU A 22 4.03 -2.36 -1.04
C GLU A 22 4.42 -1.76 0.32
N ILE A 23 3.44 -1.41 1.15
CA ILE A 23 3.70 -1.00 2.54
C ILE A 23 4.31 -2.14 3.35
N ARG A 24 3.81 -3.38 3.22
CA ARG A 24 4.38 -4.52 3.94
C ARG A 24 5.82 -4.78 3.53
N GLU A 25 6.13 -4.77 2.23
CA GLU A 25 7.50 -4.96 1.74
C GLU A 25 8.46 -3.87 2.22
N LEU A 26 7.97 -2.65 2.34
CA LEU A 26 8.75 -1.53 2.85
C LEU A 26 9.07 -1.66 4.34
N PHE A 27 8.11 -2.07 5.16
CA PHE A 27 8.27 -2.12 6.62
C PHE A 27 8.66 -3.49 7.17
N TYR A 28 8.47 -4.56 6.41
CA TYR A 28 8.73 -5.92 6.86
C TYR A 28 9.73 -6.61 5.93
N ASP A 29 10.64 -7.37 6.53
CA ASP A 29 11.42 -8.38 5.85
C ASP A 29 10.65 -9.70 5.90
N CYS A 30 10.16 -10.13 4.74
CA CYS A 30 9.47 -11.42 4.57
C CYS A 30 10.34 -12.44 3.80
N SER A 31 11.67 -12.32 3.86
CA SER A 31 12.61 -13.27 3.28
C SER A 31 12.64 -14.64 3.98
N CYS A 32 12.04 -14.72 5.18
CA CYS A 32 11.94 -15.93 6.00
C CYS A 32 10.46 -16.32 6.23
N ASP A 33 10.23 -17.51 6.79
CA ASP A 33 8.88 -18.01 7.13
C ASP A 33 8.12 -17.12 8.14
N ILE A 34 8.82 -16.17 8.76
CA ILE A 34 8.29 -15.17 9.67
C ILE A 34 8.61 -13.79 9.09
N CYS A 35 7.58 -12.96 8.88
CA CYS A 35 7.80 -11.55 8.53
C CYS A 35 8.26 -10.77 9.77
N LEU A 36 9.45 -10.19 9.69
CA LEU A 36 10.03 -9.37 10.75
C LEU A 36 9.87 -7.90 10.42
N LEU A 37 9.49 -7.09 11.41
CA LEU A 37 9.49 -5.63 11.24
C LEU A 37 10.94 -5.16 11.09
N ARG A 38 11.22 -4.38 10.03
CA ARG A 38 12.52 -3.74 9.82
C ARG A 38 12.77 -2.68 10.88
N ASP A 39 14.03 -2.37 11.13
CA ASP A 39 14.35 -1.18 11.92
C ASP A 39 13.93 0.08 11.16
N MET A 40 13.44 1.10 11.86
CA MET A 40 12.99 2.34 11.22
C MET A 40 14.11 3.08 10.48
N SER A 41 15.37 2.86 10.85
CA SER A 41 16.54 3.38 10.13
C SER A 41 16.80 2.71 8.78
N GLU A 42 16.22 1.52 8.55
CA GLU A 42 16.30 0.79 7.28
C GLU A 42 15.13 1.11 6.33
N VAL A 43 14.06 1.73 6.85
CA VAL A 43 12.92 2.14 6.05
C VAL A 43 13.29 3.35 5.21
N ASP A 44 13.27 3.19 3.90
CA ASP A 44 13.53 4.27 2.95
C ASP A 44 12.38 5.31 2.96
N PRO A 45 12.62 6.54 3.46
CA PRO A 45 11.58 7.57 3.52
C PRO A 45 11.14 8.06 2.14
N GLU A 46 12.04 8.08 1.15
CA GLU A 46 11.71 8.50 -0.22
C GLU A 46 10.75 7.49 -0.84
N ARG A 47 11.04 6.20 -0.64
CA ARG A 47 10.15 5.12 -1.09
C ARG A 47 8.78 5.16 -0.43
N LEU A 48 8.72 5.50 0.86
CA LEU A 48 7.45 5.71 1.57
C LEU A 48 6.64 6.83 0.91
N SER A 49 7.27 7.97 0.66
CA SER A 49 6.62 9.10 -0.02
C SER A 49 6.11 8.72 -1.41
N GLU A 50 6.90 8.00 -2.21
CA GLU A 50 6.47 7.51 -3.54
C GLU A 50 5.21 6.63 -3.46
N ILE A 51 5.17 5.70 -2.49
CA ILE A 51 4.01 4.81 -2.31
C ILE A 51 2.78 5.65 -1.91
N LEU A 52 2.92 6.56 -0.94
CA LEU A 52 1.80 7.40 -0.50
C LEU A 52 1.26 8.29 -1.63
N ASP A 53 2.13 8.87 -2.46
CA ASP A 53 1.73 9.68 -3.61
C ASP A 53 1.04 8.85 -4.68
N LYS A 54 1.58 7.66 -4.99
CA LYS A 54 1.00 6.71 -5.95
C LYS A 54 -0.42 6.30 -5.57
N TYR A 55 -0.70 6.12 -4.29
CA TYR A 55 -2.04 5.73 -3.78
C TYR A 55 -2.83 6.90 -3.18
N SER A 56 -2.44 8.15 -3.45
CA SER A 56 -3.08 9.36 -2.90
C SER A 56 -4.60 9.43 -3.11
N ASN A 57 -5.09 9.02 -4.29
CA ASN A 57 -6.54 8.93 -4.57
C ASN A 57 -7.24 7.88 -3.70
N LEU A 58 -6.61 6.74 -3.47
CA LEU A 58 -7.15 5.66 -2.63
C LEU A 58 -7.21 6.08 -1.16
N LEU A 59 -6.19 6.81 -0.71
CA LEU A 59 -6.05 7.30 0.66
C LEU A 59 -6.90 8.56 0.94
N GLY A 60 -7.49 9.16 -0.10
CA GLY A 60 -8.28 10.39 0.02
C GLY A 60 -7.42 11.65 0.24
N PHE A 61 -6.14 11.63 -0.17
CA PHE A 61 -5.26 12.80 -0.10
C PHE A 61 -5.43 13.76 -1.29
N LYS A 62 -5.97 13.28 -2.41
CA LYS A 62 -6.31 14.11 -3.57
C LYS A 62 -7.83 14.27 -3.65
N GLU A 63 -8.27 15.53 -3.59
CA GLU A 63 -9.63 15.97 -3.99
C GLU A 63 -9.74 16.14 -5.52
#